data_AF-A0A8K0KK85-F1
#
_entry.id   AF-A0A8K0KK85-F1
#
_cell.length_a   1.000
_cell.length_b   1.000
_cell.length_c   1.000
_cell.angle_alpha   90.00
_cell.angle_beta   90.00
_cell.angle_gamma   90.00
#
_symmetry.space_group_name_H-M   'P 1'
#
loop_
_entity.id
_entity.type
_entity.pdbx_description
1 polymer ?
#
loop_
_entity_poly.entity_id
_entity_poly.type
_entity_poly.pdbx_seq_one_letter_code
_entity_poly.pdbx_strand_id
1 'polypeptide(L)'
;MVPSVSNREYWYREARTTLEDILAVGSGEVGAGGNWEVGVARNVVLFVGDGMGVSTVTAARILRGQQLGGSGEDHKLAFEKFPYLALAKTYNSDAQIGESSACATALLCGVRANAETVGVDASTRFEDCHSSHSARVPSLLDWAHHEEVGLHL
;
A
#
# COMPACT_ATOMS: atom_id res chain seq x y z
N MET A 1 23.99 28.07 9.38
CA MET A 1 24.50 26.80 9.94
C MET A 1 23.31 25.90 10.19
N VAL A 2 23.18 24.79 9.46
CA VAL A 2 22.09 23.82 9.69
C VAL A 2 22.31 23.22 11.09
N PRO A 3 21.30 23.19 11.98
CA PRO A 3 21.45 22.57 13.29
C PRO A 3 21.91 21.11 13.13
N SER A 4 22.94 20.71 13.87
CA SER A 4 23.37 19.31 13.91
C SER A 4 22.26 18.43 14.51
N VAL A 5 22.18 17.16 14.10
CA VAL A 5 21.30 16.14 14.73
C VAL A 5 21.56 15.97 16.23
N SER A 6 22.72 16.40 16.73
CA SER A 6 23.02 16.44 18.17
C SER A 6 22.36 17.60 18.92
N ASN A 7 21.76 18.57 18.21
CA ASN A 7 21.11 19.75 18.79
C ASN A 7 19.59 19.53 18.90
N ARG A 8 19.01 19.79 20.09
CA ARG A 8 17.56 19.70 20.33
C ARG A 8 16.73 20.57 19.37
N GLU A 9 17.25 21.72 18.95
CA GLU A 9 16.55 22.65 18.04
C GLU A 9 16.35 22.07 16.64
N TYR A 10 17.21 21.13 16.23
CA TYR A 10 17.01 20.36 15.00
C TYR A 10 15.70 19.58 15.07
N TRP A 11 15.55 18.76 16.12
CA TRP A 11 14.39 17.88 16.31
C TRP A 11 13.09 18.66 16.54
N TYR A 12 13.13 19.77 17.28
CA TYR A 12 11.96 20.63 17.46
C TYR A 12 11.50 21.28 16.16
N ARG A 13 12.44 21.64 15.28
CA ARG A 13 12.09 22.18 13.97
C ARG A 13 11.49 21.10 13.07
N GLU A 14 12.11 19.92 13.00
CA GLU A 14 11.60 18.80 12.20
C GLU A 14 10.19 18.39 12.63
N ALA A 15 9.95 18.28 13.94
CA ALA A 15 8.64 17.95 14.48
C ALA A 15 7.59 19.02 14.15
N ARG A 16 7.96 20.31 14.25
CA ARG A 16 7.05 21.43 13.89
C ARG A 16 6.68 21.38 12.41
N THR A 17 7.64 21.22 11.52
CA THR A 17 7.38 21.11 10.08
C THR A 17 6.52 19.89 9.77
N THR A 18 6.77 18.75 10.40
CA THR A 18 5.95 17.55 10.22
C THR A 18 4.50 17.79 10.67
N LEU A 19 4.28 18.51 11.77
CA LEU A 19 2.94 18.85 12.23
C LEU A 19 2.24 19.82 11.26
N GLU A 20 2.95 20.82 10.76
CA GLU A 20 2.44 21.74 9.74
C GLU A 20 2.00 20.98 8.47
N ASP A 21 2.82 20.03 8.00
CA ASP A 21 2.48 19.16 6.86
C ASP A 21 1.21 18.33 7.12
N ILE A 22 1.06 17.74 8.31
CA ILE A 22 -0.12 16.96 8.69
C ILE A 22 -1.38 17.84 8.75
N LEU A 23 -1.26 19.04 9.32
CA LEU A 23 -2.37 20.01 9.39
C LEU A 23 -2.77 20.49 8.00
N ALA A 24 -1.81 20.67 7.10
CA ALA A 24 -2.07 21.04 5.71
C ALA A 24 -2.79 19.90 4.95
N VAL A 25 -2.44 18.64 5.20
CA VAL A 25 -3.19 17.48 4.66
C VAL A 25 -4.63 17.46 5.22
N GLY A 26 -4.80 17.66 6.53
CA GLY A 26 -6.10 17.60 7.19
C GLY A 26 -7.05 18.75 6.84
N SER A 27 -6.50 19.93 6.54
CA SER A 27 -7.24 21.10 6.02
C SER A 27 -7.49 21.04 4.51
N GLY A 28 -6.81 20.12 3.83
CA GLY A 28 -6.93 19.86 2.40
C GLY A 28 -6.07 20.76 1.49
N GLU A 29 -5.08 21.44 2.07
CA GLU A 29 -4.21 22.40 1.38
C GLU A 29 -2.99 21.76 0.70
N VAL A 30 -2.48 20.62 1.20
CA VAL A 30 -1.27 19.99 0.67
C VAL A 30 -1.49 18.50 0.37
N GLY A 31 -1.84 18.24 -0.89
CA GLY A 31 -1.68 16.96 -1.58
C GLY A 31 -1.22 17.27 -3.01
N ALA A 32 -0.33 16.45 -3.56
CA ALA A 32 0.34 16.67 -4.85
C ALA A 32 -0.62 17.03 -6.01
N GLY A 33 -0.93 18.32 -6.20
CA GLY A 33 -1.54 18.85 -7.42
C GLY A 33 -3.01 19.29 -7.39
N GLY A 34 -3.59 19.73 -6.27
CA GLY A 34 -4.83 20.54 -6.31
C GLY A 34 -5.86 20.25 -5.22
N ASN A 35 -6.90 21.10 -5.21
CA ASN A 35 -8.10 20.99 -4.37
C ASN A 35 -8.70 19.58 -4.56
N TRP A 36 -8.50 18.66 -3.62
CA TRP A 36 -9.21 17.38 -3.66
C TRP A 36 -10.65 17.68 -3.24
N GLU A 37 -11.53 17.81 -4.22
CA GLU A 37 -12.94 17.59 -3.92
C GLU A 37 -13.06 16.15 -3.40
N VAL A 38 -13.85 15.94 -2.34
CA VAL A 38 -14.28 14.60 -1.92
C VAL A 38 -15.06 14.02 -3.09
N GLY A 39 -14.35 13.40 -4.01
CA GLY A 39 -14.84 12.98 -5.31
C GLY A 39 -14.46 11.53 -5.59
N VAL A 40 -15.15 10.93 -6.54
CA VAL A 40 -14.86 9.57 -6.98
C VAL A 40 -13.56 9.56 -7.77
N ALA A 41 -12.62 8.67 -7.42
CA ALA A 41 -11.35 8.56 -8.10
C ALA A 41 -11.55 8.07 -9.55
N ARG A 42 -11.05 8.84 -10.52
CA ARG A 42 -11.07 8.45 -11.94
C ARG A 42 -10.09 7.32 -12.26
N ASN A 43 -8.94 7.30 -11.58
CA ASN A 43 -7.86 6.34 -11.83
C ASN A 43 -7.42 5.73 -10.51
N VAL A 44 -7.11 4.43 -10.53
CA VAL A 44 -6.56 3.70 -9.38
C VAL A 44 -5.23 3.08 -9.79
N VAL A 45 -4.18 3.31 -9.00
CA VAL A 45 -2.86 2.69 -9.18
C VAL A 45 -2.48 1.98 -7.89
N LEU A 46 -2.27 0.67 -7.97
CA LEU A 46 -1.85 -0.16 -6.84
C LEU A 46 -0.43 -0.67 -7.08
N PHE A 47 0.50 -0.26 -6.21
CA PHE A 47 1.88 -0.78 -6.21
C PHE A 47 2.00 -1.92 -5.19
N VAL A 48 2.37 -3.12 -5.65
CA VAL A 48 2.55 -4.29 -4.80
C VAL A 48 4.05 -4.60 -4.67
N GLY A 49 4.60 -4.43 -3.48
CA GLY A 49 5.93 -4.91 -3.13
C GLY A 49 5.85 -6.31 -2.56
N ASP A 50 6.03 -7.34 -3.39
CA ASP A 50 6.03 -8.73 -2.93
C ASP A 50 7.17 -8.98 -1.93
N GLY A 51 6.85 -9.56 -0.77
CA GLY A 51 7.79 -9.73 0.34
C GLY A 51 8.30 -8.43 1.00
N MET A 52 7.72 -7.27 0.69
CA MET A 52 8.20 -5.97 1.18
C MET A 52 7.63 -5.62 2.56
N GLY A 53 8.06 -6.34 3.59
CA GLY A 53 7.74 -6.03 4.99
C GLY A 53 8.41 -4.75 5.52
N VAL A 54 8.07 -4.34 6.74
CA VAL A 54 8.60 -3.12 7.40
C VAL A 54 10.14 -3.13 7.49
N SER A 55 10.74 -4.28 7.75
CA SER A 55 12.19 -4.46 7.78
C SER A 55 12.83 -4.22 6.40
N THR A 56 12.23 -4.77 5.34
CA THR A 56 12.67 -4.56 3.96
C THR A 56 12.57 -3.10 3.55
N VAL A 57 11.48 -2.42 3.90
CA VAL A 57 11.32 -0.97 3.65
C VAL A 57 12.40 -0.16 4.37
N THR A 58 12.66 -0.46 5.64
CA THR A 58 13.70 0.25 6.44
C THR A 58 15.09 0.03 5.85
N ALA A 59 15.43 -1.21 5.48
CA ALA A 59 16.71 -1.53 4.85
C ALA A 59 16.87 -0.81 3.50
N ALA A 60 15.82 -0.80 2.68
CA ALA A 60 15.81 -0.11 1.39
C ALA A 60 15.98 1.42 1.55
N ARG A 61 15.32 2.01 2.55
CA ARG A 61 15.45 3.44 2.89
C ARG A 61 16.90 3.80 3.22
N ILE A 62 17.54 3.04 4.12
CA ILE A 62 18.93 3.26 4.54
C ILE A 62 19.87 3.13 3.34
N LEU A 63 19.75 2.01 2.60
CA LEU A 63 20.56 1.77 1.41
C LEU A 63 20.41 2.90 0.40
N ARG A 64 19.18 3.35 0.15
CA ARG A 64 18.92 4.43 -0.80
C ARG A 64 19.52 5.76 -0.36
N GLY A 65 19.40 6.11 0.92
CA GLY A 65 20.02 7.34 1.45
C GLY A 65 21.54 7.31 1.36
N GLN A 66 22.17 6.16 1.65
CA GLN A 66 23.61 5.97 1.51
C GLN A 66 24.08 6.07 0.05
N GLN A 67 23.33 5.50 -0.89
CA GLN A 67 23.60 5.64 -2.32
C GLN A 67 23.52 7.09 -2.83
N LEU A 68 22.79 7.95 -2.13
CA LEU A 68 22.69 9.39 -2.40
C LEU A 68 23.74 10.22 -1.63
N GLY A 69 24.64 9.58 -0.88
CA GLY A 69 25.69 10.24 -0.09
C GLY A 69 25.24 10.76 1.28
N GLY A 70 24.04 10.43 1.74
CA GLY A 70 23.55 10.73 3.10
C GLY A 70 23.91 9.64 4.12
N SER A 71 23.43 9.78 5.37
CA SER A 71 23.66 8.74 6.39
C SER A 71 22.82 7.48 6.13
N GLY A 72 21.59 7.67 5.63
CA GLY A 72 20.68 6.60 5.25
C GLY A 72 19.36 6.66 6.02
N GLU A 73 19.45 6.73 7.35
CA GLU A 73 18.30 6.59 8.27
C GLU A 73 17.27 7.72 8.13
N ASP A 74 17.74 8.93 7.80
CA ASP A 74 16.96 10.15 7.61
C ASP A 74 16.32 10.25 6.22
N HIS A 75 16.67 9.36 5.30
CA HIS A 75 16.07 9.32 3.97
C HIS A 75 14.60 8.93 4.06
N LYS A 76 13.79 9.38 3.09
CA LYS A 76 12.40 8.92 2.93
C LYS A 76 12.21 8.42 1.51
N LEU A 77 11.79 7.16 1.36
CA LEU A 77 11.40 6.59 0.06
C LEU A 77 10.18 7.34 -0.48
N ALA A 78 9.92 7.23 -1.80
CA ALA A 78 8.87 7.98 -2.45
C ALA A 78 7.48 7.77 -1.82
N PHE A 79 7.14 6.52 -1.49
CA PHE A 79 5.86 6.15 -0.87
C PHE A 79 5.78 6.49 0.62
N GLU A 80 6.90 6.73 1.30
CA GLU A 80 6.91 7.16 2.73
C GLU A 80 6.53 8.63 2.90
N LYS A 81 6.38 9.34 1.77
CA LYS A 81 5.84 10.71 1.71
C LYS A 81 4.33 10.72 1.51
N PHE A 82 3.69 9.56 1.34
CA PHE A 82 2.23 9.50 1.23
C PHE A 82 1.58 9.93 2.55
N PRO A 83 0.45 10.65 2.50
CA PRO A 83 -0.16 11.24 3.69
C PRO A 83 -0.85 10.21 4.60
N TYR A 84 -1.13 9.01 4.10
CA TYR A 84 -1.85 7.97 4.82
C TYR A 84 -1.04 6.69 4.91
N LEU A 85 -1.08 6.06 6.09
CA LEU A 85 -0.42 4.79 6.37
C LEU A 85 -1.39 3.90 7.14
N ALA A 86 -1.42 2.61 6.77
CA ALA A 86 -2.18 1.59 7.47
C ALA A 86 -1.33 0.31 7.60
N LEU A 87 -1.64 -0.50 8.62
CA LEU A 87 -1.10 -1.85 8.74
C LEU A 87 -2.14 -2.86 8.25
N ALA A 88 -1.70 -3.81 7.42
CA ALA A 88 -2.53 -4.88 6.91
C ALA A 88 -2.23 -6.20 7.62
N LYS A 89 -3.28 -6.97 7.93
CA LYS A 89 -3.17 -8.35 8.43
C LYS A 89 -3.19 -9.31 7.24
N THR A 90 -2.08 -10.02 7.02
CA THR A 90 -1.82 -10.79 5.79
C THR A 90 -2.09 -12.29 5.87
N TYR A 91 -2.61 -12.79 6.99
CA TYR A 91 -2.96 -14.21 7.11
C TYR A 91 -4.01 -14.64 6.08
N ASN A 92 -3.87 -15.86 5.57
CA ASN A 92 -4.84 -16.51 4.69
C ASN A 92 -5.91 -17.22 5.54
N SER A 93 -6.96 -17.73 4.90
CA SER A 93 -8.08 -18.36 5.62
C SER A 93 -7.69 -19.61 6.41
N ASP A 94 -6.65 -20.32 5.97
CA ASP A 94 -6.14 -21.57 6.54
C ASP A 94 -4.66 -21.50 6.97
N ALA A 95 -3.97 -20.36 6.78
CA ALA A 95 -2.57 -20.17 7.11
C ALA A 95 -2.29 -18.82 7.79
N GLN A 96 -1.45 -18.84 8.83
CA GLN A 96 -1.08 -17.61 9.56
C GLN A 96 -0.06 -16.76 8.79
N ILE A 97 0.85 -17.41 8.07
CA ILE A 97 1.83 -16.76 7.19
C ILE A 97 1.15 -16.57 5.84
N GLY A 98 1.08 -15.33 5.37
CA GLY A 98 0.46 -15.01 4.09
C GLY A 98 1.28 -15.57 2.92
N GLU A 99 0.60 -16.27 2.02
CA GLU A 99 1.09 -16.71 0.72
C GLU A 99 0.65 -15.70 -0.37
N SER A 100 1.50 -15.51 -1.39
CA SER A 100 1.36 -14.41 -2.38
C SER A 100 0.05 -14.49 -3.18
N SER A 101 -0.35 -15.67 -3.65
CA SER A 101 -1.56 -15.84 -4.48
C SER A 101 -2.85 -15.57 -3.71
N ALA A 102 -2.91 -16.03 -2.45
CA ALA A 102 -4.03 -15.78 -1.57
C ALA A 102 -4.08 -14.32 -1.09
N CYS A 103 -2.91 -13.70 -0.87
CA CYS A 103 -2.82 -12.26 -0.59
C CYS A 103 -3.25 -11.41 -1.79
N ALA A 104 -2.90 -11.82 -3.02
CA ALA A 104 -3.35 -11.15 -4.23
C ALA A 104 -4.88 -11.19 -4.36
N THR A 105 -5.51 -12.33 -4.05
CA THR A 105 -6.98 -12.44 -4.01
C THR A 105 -7.58 -11.50 -2.98
N ALA A 106 -7.00 -11.39 -1.79
CA ALA A 106 -7.46 -10.46 -0.77
C ALA A 106 -7.32 -8.98 -1.20
N LEU A 107 -6.19 -8.61 -1.80
CA LEU A 107 -5.90 -7.25 -2.26
C LEU A 107 -6.76 -6.81 -3.44
N LEU A 108 -6.96 -7.71 -4.41
CA LEU A 108 -7.61 -7.37 -5.68
C LEU A 108 -9.09 -7.72 -5.70
N CYS A 109 -9.55 -8.73 -4.96
CA CYS A 109 -10.94 -9.19 -4.97
C CYS A 109 -11.68 -8.84 -3.68
N GLY A 110 -10.97 -8.37 -2.64
CA GLY A 110 -11.57 -8.04 -1.33
C GLY A 110 -12.01 -9.26 -0.50
N VAL A 111 -11.60 -10.47 -0.90
CA VAL A 111 -11.98 -11.74 -0.26
C VAL A 111 -10.73 -12.51 0.14
N ARG A 112 -10.68 -13.02 1.38
CA ARG A 112 -9.58 -13.89 1.81
C ARG A 112 -9.75 -15.30 1.26
N ALA A 113 -8.66 -15.84 0.72
CA ALA A 113 -8.58 -17.18 0.15
C ALA A 113 -7.73 -18.11 1.02
N ASN A 114 -7.73 -19.39 0.68
CA ASN A 114 -6.80 -20.38 1.24
C ASN A 114 -5.43 -20.23 0.59
N ALA A 115 -4.36 -20.61 1.30
CA ALA A 115 -3.00 -20.55 0.77
C ALA A 115 -2.88 -21.30 -0.57
N GLU A 116 -2.05 -20.77 -1.47
CA GLU A 116 -1.79 -21.33 -2.82
C GLU A 116 -3.02 -21.34 -3.75
N THR A 117 -4.08 -20.58 -3.42
CA THR A 117 -5.24 -20.37 -4.28
C THR A 117 -5.36 -18.92 -4.76
N VAL A 118 -5.87 -18.73 -5.98
CA VAL A 118 -5.98 -17.40 -6.61
C VAL A 118 -7.34 -17.19 -7.27
N GLY A 119 -7.93 -16.01 -7.08
CA GLY A 119 -9.19 -15.62 -7.72
C GLY A 119 -10.39 -16.45 -7.28
N VAL A 120 -10.30 -17.11 -6.13
CA VAL A 120 -11.33 -17.95 -5.52
C VAL A 120 -11.46 -17.66 -4.03
N ASP A 121 -12.64 -17.88 -3.47
CA ASP A 121 -12.84 -17.80 -2.03
C ASP A 121 -12.30 -19.03 -1.28
N ALA A 122 -12.41 -19.01 0.05
CA ALA A 122 -11.90 -20.06 0.93
C ALA A 122 -12.66 -21.41 0.84
N SER A 123 -13.67 -21.55 -0.02
CA SER A 123 -14.31 -22.85 -0.28
C SER A 123 -13.48 -23.72 -1.23
N THR A 124 -12.56 -23.14 -2.01
CA THR A 124 -11.62 -23.88 -2.86
C THR A 124 -10.43 -24.38 -2.06
N ARG A 125 -9.96 -25.60 -2.36
CA ARG A 125 -8.72 -26.15 -1.80
C ARG A 125 -7.63 -26.15 -2.86
N PHE A 126 -6.39 -26.00 -2.40
CA PHE A 126 -5.22 -26.19 -3.24
C PHE A 126 -5.25 -27.59 -3.86
N GLU A 127 -4.90 -27.68 -5.15
CA GLU A 127 -4.94 -28.90 -5.98
C GLU A 127 -6.32 -29.58 -6.15
N ASP A 128 -7.43 -28.93 -5.78
CA ASP A 128 -8.79 -29.43 -6.04
C ASP A 128 -9.51 -28.58 -7.09
N CYS A 129 -9.34 -28.96 -8.37
CA CYS A 129 -9.98 -28.31 -9.51
C CYS A 129 -11.50 -28.28 -9.38
N HIS A 130 -12.12 -29.34 -8.85
CA HIS A 130 -13.57 -29.42 -8.76
C HIS A 130 -14.14 -28.38 -7.79
N SER A 131 -13.45 -28.13 -6.67
CA SER A 131 -13.84 -27.10 -5.69
C SER A 131 -13.83 -25.68 -6.26
N SER A 132 -13.08 -25.42 -7.34
CA SER A 132 -12.97 -24.09 -7.95
C SER A 132 -14.20 -23.64 -8.75
N HIS A 133 -15.06 -24.58 -9.17
CA HIS A 133 -16.14 -24.29 -10.13
C HIS A 133 -17.13 -23.23 -9.63
N SER A 134 -17.40 -23.18 -8.32
CA SER A 134 -18.38 -22.27 -7.71
C SER A 134 -17.75 -21.19 -6.82
N ALA A 135 -16.43 -21.13 -6.72
CA ALA A 135 -15.73 -20.30 -5.75
C ALA A 135 -15.12 -19.02 -6.33
N ARG A 136 -15.25 -18.79 -7.65
CA ARG A 136 -14.61 -17.68 -8.35
C ARG A 136 -15.09 -16.33 -7.79
N VAL A 137 -14.14 -15.43 -7.55
CA VAL A 137 -14.42 -14.06 -7.12
C VAL A 137 -13.88 -13.06 -8.15
N PRO A 138 -14.66 -12.06 -8.57
CA PRO A 138 -14.18 -11.05 -9.50
C PRO A 138 -13.17 -10.13 -8.82
N SER A 139 -12.18 -9.69 -9.59
CA SER A 139 -11.21 -8.70 -9.15
C SER A 139 -11.69 -7.27 -9.41
N LEU A 140 -11.03 -6.31 -8.76
CA LEU A 140 -11.19 -4.88 -9.01
C LEU A 140 -10.94 -4.53 -10.48
N LEU A 141 -10.05 -5.26 -11.16
CA LEU A 141 -9.78 -5.05 -12.58
C LEU A 141 -10.95 -5.50 -13.44
N ASP A 142 -11.60 -6.61 -13.07
CA ASP A 142 -12.82 -7.07 -13.75
C ASP A 142 -13.93 -6.04 -13.62
N TRP A 143 -14.08 -5.45 -12.43
CA TRP A 143 -15.05 -4.38 -12.19
C TRP A 143 -14.74 -3.13 -13.01
N ALA A 144 -13.47 -2.69 -13.02
CA ALA A 144 -13.04 -1.53 -13.79
C ALA A 144 -13.30 -1.70 -15.29
N HIS A 145 -12.98 -2.87 -15.86
CA HIS A 145 -13.26 -3.16 -17.27
C HIS A 145 -14.77 -3.21 -17.57
N HIS A 146 -15.59 -3.75 -16.66
CA HIS A 146 -17.03 -3.85 -16.89
C HIS A 146 -17.71 -2.47 -16.90
N GLU A 147 -17.28 -1.56 -16.02
CA GLU A 147 -17.76 -0.17 -15.98
C GLU A 147 -17.34 0.62 -17.24
N GLU A 148 -16.14 0.40 -17.76
CA GLU A 148 -15.67 1.06 -18.99
C GLU A 148 -16.48 0.63 -20.22
N VAL A 149 -16.84 -0.65 -20.33
CA VAL A 149 -17.69 -1.15 -21.42
C VAL A 149 -19.14 -0.66 -21.27
N GLY A 150 -19.64 -0.51 -20.03
CA GLY A 150 -20.98 0.00 -19.75
C GLY A 150 -21.18 1.49 -20.08
N LEU A 151 -20.10 2.28 -20.19
CA LEU A 151 -20.13 3.69 -20.59
C LEU A 151 -20.18 3.88 -22.13
N HIS A 152 -20.03 2.81 -22.91
CA HIS A 152 -20.01 2.83 -24.38
C HIS A 152 -21.24 2.17 -25.05
N LEU A 153 -22.25 1.77 -24.28
CA LEU A 153 -23.57 1.31 -24.74
C LEU A 153 -24.66 2.27 -24.26
#